data_AF-A0A251XIJ1-F1
#
_entry.id   AF-A0A251XIJ1-F1
#
_cell.length_a   1.000
_cell.length_b   1.000
_cell.length_c   1.000
_cell.angle_alpha   90.00
_cell.angle_beta   90.00
_cell.angle_gamma   90.00
#
_symmetry.space_group_name_H-M   'P 1'
#
loop_
_entity.id
_entity.type
_entity.pdbx_description
1 polymer ?
#
loop_
_entity_poly.entity_id
_entity_poly.type
_entity_poly.pdbx_seq_one_letter_code
_entity_poly.pdbx_strand_id
1 'polypeptide(L)' 'MPVIINLSQMTDDDARRLIDFASGLSIGLYGKIERVTAKVFLLSPSHVAVSGEQSATEAEVEASFFGR' A
#
# COMPACT_ATOMS: atom_id res chain seq x y z
N MET A 1 -7.32 -6.78 -11.82
CA MET A 1 -8.13 -6.99 -10.60
C MET A 1 -7.41 -6.36 -9.42
N PRO A 2 -8.09 -5.58 -8.56
CA PRO A 2 -7.49 -5.00 -7.35
C PRO A 2 -7.31 -6.05 -6.24
N VAL A 3 -6.39 -5.80 -5.30
CA VAL A 3 -6.06 -6.71 -4.19
C VAL A 3 -6.01 -5.93 -2.88
N ILE A 4 -6.65 -6.45 -1.83
CA ILE A 4 -6.53 -5.92 -0.47
C ILE A 4 -5.46 -6.73 0.27
N ILE A 5 -4.50 -6.02 0.86
CA ILE A 5 -3.46 -6.58 1.71
C ILE A 5 -3.78 -6.21 3.16
N ASN A 6 -3.97 -7.22 4.03
CA ASN A 6 -4.13 -7.03 5.48
C ASN A 6 -2.87 -7.55 6.21
N LEU A 7 -2.18 -6.65 6.89
CA LEU A 7 -0.95 -6.87 7.64
C LEU A 7 -1.16 -6.82 9.16
N SER A 8 -2.41 -6.78 9.65
CA SER A 8 -2.72 -6.57 11.06
C SER A 8 -2.12 -7.63 11.99
N GLN A 9 -1.81 -8.82 11.49
CA GLN A 9 -1.20 -9.92 12.24
C GLN A 9 0.31 -10.07 11.98
N MET A 10 0.93 -9.15 11.24
CA MET A 10 2.36 -9.17 10.95
C MET A 10 3.13 -8.25 11.90
N THR A 11 4.38 -8.65 12.18
CA THR A 11 5.37 -7.78 12.82
C THR A 11 5.62 -6.55 11.96
N ASP A 12 6.08 -5.45 12.56
CA ASP A 12 6.32 -4.21 11.81
C ASP A 12 7.44 -4.40 10.77
N ASP A 13 8.45 -5.21 11.07
CA ASP A 13 9.54 -5.53 10.15
C ASP A 13 9.06 -6.37 8.95
N ASP A 14 8.26 -7.41 9.18
CA ASP A 14 7.72 -8.21 8.08
C ASP A 14 6.74 -7.40 7.23
N ALA A 15 5.93 -6.56 7.88
CA ALA A 15 5.00 -5.68 7.19
C ALA A 15 5.73 -4.65 6.32
N ARG A 16 6.84 -4.07 6.81
CA ARG A 16 7.70 -3.18 6.03
C ARG A 16 8.21 -3.85 4.76
N ARG A 17 8.81 -5.03 4.91
CA ARG A 17 9.35 -5.79 3.78
C ARG A 17 8.29 -6.13 2.74
N LEU A 18 7.07 -6.43 3.18
CA LEU A 18 5.97 -6.72 2.25
C LEU A 18 5.50 -5.46 1.51
N ILE A 19 5.45 -4.32 2.21
CA ILE A 19 5.12 -3.03 1.60
C ILE A 19 6.19 -2.63 0.58
N ASP A 20 7.47 -2.69 0.93
CA ASP A 20 8.58 -2.40 0.00
C ASP A 20 8.48 -3.24 -1.28
N PHE A 21 8.17 -4.53 -1.13
CA PHE A 21 7.98 -5.43 -2.25
C PHE A 21 6.76 -5.05 -3.11
N ALA A 22 5.60 -4.84 -2.49
CA ALA A 22 4.36 -4.48 -3.17
C ALA A 22 4.45 -3.12 -3.88
N SER A 23 5.15 -2.18 -3.26
CA SER A 23 5.53 -0.89 -3.81
C SER A 23 6.40 -1.03 -5.05
N GLY A 24 7.47 -1.82 -5.00
CA GLY A 24 8.32 -2.08 -6.15
C GLY A 24 7.55 -2.67 -7.34
N LEU A 25 6.60 -3.58 -7.07
CA LEU A 25 5.69 -4.09 -8.09
C LEU A 25 4.73 -3.03 -8.64
N SER A 26 4.18 -2.18 -7.77
CA SER A 26 3.26 -1.11 -8.17
C SER A 26 3.97 -0.11 -9.09
N ILE A 27 5.18 0.31 -8.74
CA ILE A 27 6.00 1.20 -9.58
C ILE A 27 6.35 0.52 -10.90
N GLY A 28 6.89 -0.71 -10.85
CA GLY A 28 7.36 -1.43 -12.03
C GLY A 28 6.23 -1.78 -13.02
N LEU A 29 4.99 -1.88 -12.55
CA LEU A 29 3.82 -2.22 -13.36
C LEU A 29 2.83 -1.06 -13.54
N TYR A 30 3.24 0.16 -13.15
CA TYR A 30 2.41 1.37 -13.18
C TYR A 30 1.07 1.22 -12.44
N GLY A 31 1.02 0.34 -11.44
CA GLY A 31 -0.08 0.20 -10.50
C GLY A 31 -0.04 1.28 -9.41
N LYS A 32 -0.98 1.17 -8.47
CA LYS A 32 -1.09 2.05 -7.32
C LYS A 32 -1.20 1.23 -6.05
N ILE A 33 -0.64 1.76 -4.97
CA ILE A 33 -0.82 1.26 -3.61
C ILE A 33 -1.42 2.38 -2.76
N GLU A 34 -2.53 2.09 -2.08
CA GLU A 34 -3.27 3.07 -1.28
C GLU A 34 -3.56 2.49 0.11
N ARG A 35 -3.39 3.28 1.17
CA ARG A 35 -3.73 2.86 2.52
C ARG A 35 -5.23 3.02 2.75
N VAL A 36 -5.91 1.93 3.10
CA VAL A 36 -7.35 1.93 3.42
C VAL A 36 -7.57 2.17 4.91
N THR A 37 -6.76 1.51 5.76
CA THR A 37 -6.75 1.71 7.22
C THR A 37 -5.41 1.24 7.82
N ALA A 38 -5.26 1.26 9.14
CA ALA A 38 -4.07 0.77 9.82
C ALA A 38 -3.74 -0.67 9.42
N LYS A 39 -2.54 -0.86 8.85
CA LYS A 39 -2.08 -2.14 8.33
C LYS A 39 -2.95 -2.77 7.24
N VAL A 40 -3.75 -1.98 6.52
CA VAL A 40 -4.57 -2.47 5.39
C VAL A 40 -4.38 -1.59 4.17
N PHE A 41 -4.05 -2.21 3.04
CA PHE A 41 -3.70 -1.55 1.80
C PHE A 41 -4.50 -2.09 0.62
N LEU A 42 -4.71 -1.25 -0.38
CA LEU A 42 -5.31 -1.57 -1.66
C LEU A 42 -4.25 -1.44 -2.75
N LEU A 43 -4.02 -2.53 -3.48
CA LEU A 43 -3.28 -2.54 -4.73
C LEU A 43 -4.26 -2.47 -5.89
N SER A 44 -4.03 -1.51 -6.78
CA SER A 44 -4.82 -1.32 -7.99
C SER A 44 -3.91 -1.43 -9.21
N PRO A 45 -4.21 -2.28 -10.20
CA PRO A 45 -3.44 -2.31 -11.45
C PRO A 45 -3.65 -1.02 -12.26
N SER A 46 -2.73 -0.74 -13.18
CA SER A 46 -2.69 0.51 -13.97
C SER A 46 -3.97 0.92 -14.69
N HIS A 47 -4.81 -0.06 -15.07
CA HIS A 47 -6.08 0.18 -15.79
C HIS A 47 -7.31 0.31 -14.87
N VAL A 48 -7.15 0.19 -13.55
CA VAL A 48 -8.26 0.31 -12.59
C VAL A 48 -8.13 1.64 -11.86
N ALA A 49 -9.08 2.54 -12.12
CA ALA A 49 -9.23 3.78 -11.37
C ALA A 49 -10.06 3.52 -10.10
N VAL A 50 -9.54 3.94 -8.95
CA VAL A 50 -10.27 3.97 -7.69
C VAL A 50 -10.70 5.41 -7.43
N SER A 51 -11.99 5.63 -7.23
CA SER A 51 -12.53 6.96 -6.91
C SER A 51 -12.69 7.08 -5.39
N GLY A 52 -11.81 7.86 -4.76
CA GLY A 52 -11.80 8.18 -3.34
C GLY A 52 -10.59 9.06 -3.04
N GLU A 53 -10.79 10.18 -2.35
CA GLU A 53 -9.70 11.11 -2.01
C GLU A 53 -8.75 10.48 -0.98
N GLN A 54 -7.69 9.82 -1.45
CA GLN A 54 -6.41 9.66 -0.73
C GLN A 54 -5.39 9.00 -1.64
N SER A 55 -4.87 9.78 -2.60
CA SER A 55 -3.60 9.44 -3.25
C SER A 55 -2.46 9.84 -2.32
N ALA A 56 -2.27 9.05 -1.25
CA ALA A 56 -1.11 9.21 -0.37
C ALA A 56 0.14 8.77 -1.11
N THR A 57 1.17 9.60 -1.08
CA THR A 57 2.47 9.24 -1.66
C THR A 57 3.10 8.14 -0.80
N GLU A 58 3.95 7.30 -1.39
CA GLU A 58 4.61 6.19 -0.71
C GLU A 58 5.33 6.61 0.58
N ALA A 59 6.01 7.76 0.56
CA ALA A 59 6.65 8.34 1.73
C ALA A 59 5.63 8.73 2.84
N GLU A 60 4.43 9.18 2.47
CA GLU A 60 3.35 9.47 3.42
C GLU A 60 2.74 8.19 3.97
N VAL A 61 2.66 7.15 3.14
CA VAL A 61 2.22 5.82 3.54
C VAL A 61 3.16 5.24 4.59
N GLU A 62 4.48 5.27 4.36
CA GLU A 62 5.45 4.79 5.34
C GLU A 62 5.43 5.62 6.63
N ALA A 63 5.47 6.95 6.53
CA ALA A 63 5.47 7.83 7.71
C ALA A 63 4.20 7.67 8.56
N SER A 64 3.04 7.50 7.93
CA SER A 64 1.76 7.28 8.63
C SER A 64 1.55 5.84 9.10
N PHE A 65 2.27 4.88 8.51
CA PHE A 65 2.23 3.48 8.90
C PHE A 65 3.13 3.18 10.10
N PHE A 66 4.33 3.75 10.14
CA PHE A 66 5.32 3.57 11.22
C PHE A 66 5.32 4.71 12.24
N GLY A 67 4.44 5.70 12.10
CA GLY A 67 4.31 6.86 12.98
C GLY A 67 3.90 6.50 14.41
N ARG A 68 4.88 6.05 15.18
CA ARG A 68 5.15 6.33 16.59
C ARG A 68 6.62 6.72 16.70
#